data_AF-A0A2V8S8Y6-F1
#
_entry.id   AF-A0A2V8S8Y6-F1
#
_cell.length_a   1.000
_cell.length_b   1.000
_cell.length_c   1.000
_cell.angle_alpha   90.00
_cell.angle_beta   90.00
_cell.angle_gamma   90.00
#
_symmetry.space_group_name_H-M   'P 1'
#
loop_
_entity.id
_entity.type
_entity.pdbx_description
1 polymer ?
#
loop_
_entity_poly.entity_id
_entity_poly.type
_entity_poly.pdbx_seq_one_letter_code
_entity_poly.pdbx_strand_id
1 'polypeptide(L)'
;MEGFLPADDFLAQLDLGLGKMHFQRGAYADAEKRFRSVCEARAGSGAAPEACYWAGVAAYKAGNDPAPLKAAAKLLKGRYPDSEWSRKASVWDH
;
A
#
# COMPACT_ATOMS: atom_id res chain seq x y z
N MET A 1 24.25 15.63 10.35
CA MET A 1 23.06 14.78 10.15
C MET A 1 23.06 14.39 8.69
N GLU A 2 23.64 13.23 8.39
CA GLU A 2 23.73 12.73 7.02
C GLU A 2 22.33 12.36 6.52
N GLY A 3 21.92 13.01 5.42
CA GLY A 3 20.60 12.88 4.80
C GLY A 3 20.47 11.61 3.97
N PHE A 4 20.45 10.45 4.62
CA PHE A 4 20.10 9.19 3.99
C PHE A 4 18.78 8.67 4.58
N LEU A 5 17.87 8.21 3.71
CA LEU A 5 16.69 7.47 4.16
C LEU A 5 17.17 6.24 4.95
N PRO A 6 16.58 5.95 6.12
CA PRO A 6 16.88 4.71 6.83
C PRO A 6 16.64 3.53 5.88
N ALA A 7 17.47 2.49 5.99
CA ALA A 7 17.46 1.36 5.05
C ALA A 7 16.06 0.76 4.87
N ASP A 8 15.23 0.78 5.91
CA ASP A 8 13.85 0.31 5.85
C ASP A 8 12.95 1.16 4.94
N ASP A 9 13.05 2.50 5.02
CA ASP A 9 12.32 3.40 4.13
C ASP A 9 12.78 3.27 2.68
N PHE A 10 14.09 3.16 2.45
CA PHE A 10 14.62 2.98 1.10
C PHE A 10 14.13 1.66 0.47
N LEU A 11 14.17 0.57 1.23
CA LEU A 11 13.68 -0.72 0.76
C LEU A 11 12.16 -0.71 0.60
N ALA A 12 11.41 -0.04 1.48
CA ALA A 12 9.97 0.13 1.34
C ALA A 12 9.61 0.87 0.04
N GLN A 13 10.35 1.92 -0.31
CA GLN A 13 10.17 2.65 -1.56
C GLN A 13 10.51 1.80 -2.80
N LEU A 14 11.57 0.98 -2.72
CA LEU A 14 11.94 0.04 -3.78
C LEU A 14 10.85 -1.01 -4.02
N ASP A 15 10.39 -1.69 -2.97
CA ASP A 15 9.33 -2.69 -3.06
C ASP A 15 8.00 -2.08 -3.53
N LEU A 16 7.68 -0.87 -3.07
CA LEU A 16 6.54 -0.10 -3.56
C LEU A 16 6.67 0.19 -5.07
N GLY A 17 7.85 0.61 -5.53
CA GLY A 17 8.12 0.84 -6.95
C GLY A 17 7.97 -0.43 -7.80
N LEU A 18 8.50 -1.56 -7.32
CA LEU A 18 8.33 -2.87 -7.97
C LEU A 18 6.87 -3.29 -8.02
N GLY A 19 6.11 -3.12 -6.93
CA GLY A 19 4.68 -3.36 -6.89
C GLY A 19 3.92 -2.53 -7.94
N LYS A 20 4.25 -1.24 -8.07
CA LYS A 20 3.67 -0.37 -9.09
C LYS A 20 3.99 -0.84 -10.50
N MET A 21 5.21 -1.29 -10.76
CA MET A 21 5.58 -1.85 -12.06
C MET A 21 4.73 -3.08 -12.41
N HIS A 22 4.51 -3.99 -11.46
CA HIS A 22 3.63 -5.15 -11.66
C HIS A 22 2.18 -4.72 -11.89
N PHE A 23 1.70 -3.73 -11.14
CA PHE A 23 0.36 -3.18 -11.31
C PHE A 23 0.15 -2.59 -12.71
N GLN A 24 1.12 -1.81 -13.20
CA GLN A 24 1.08 -1.24 -14.56
C GLN A 24 1.12 -2.30 -15.66
N ARG A 25 1.72 -3.46 -15.40
CA ARG A 25 1.75 -4.62 -16.31
C ARG A 25 0.48 -5.49 -16.23
N GLY A 26 -0.48 -5.13 -15.39
CA GLY A 26 -1.69 -5.93 -15.16
C GLY A 26 -1.48 -7.17 -14.28
N ALA A 27 -0.28 -7.36 -13.71
CA ALA A 27 0.03 -8.44 -12.79
C ALA A 27 -0.46 -8.10 -11.37
N TYR A 28 -1.78 -7.95 -11.20
CA TYR A 28 -2.38 -7.41 -9.98
C TYR A 28 -2.15 -8.28 -8.75
N ALA A 29 -2.18 -9.61 -8.87
CA ALA A 29 -1.92 -10.52 -7.75
C ALA A 29 -0.46 -10.42 -7.25
N ASP A 30 0.50 -10.27 -8.16
CA ASP A 30 1.91 -10.08 -7.82
C ASP A 30 2.21 -8.69 -7.26
N ALA A 31 1.50 -7.68 -7.74
CA ALA A 31 1.55 -6.33 -7.21
C ALA A 31 1.01 -6.29 -5.77
N GLU A 32 -0.16 -6.89 -5.54
CA GLU A 32 -0.80 -6.99 -4.22
C GLU A 32 0.12 -7.62 -3.18
N LYS A 33 0.75 -8.76 -3.50
CA LYS A 33 1.70 -9.42 -2.59
C LYS A 33 2.86 -8.51 -2.19
N ARG A 34 3.43 -7.75 -3.14
CA ARG A 34 4.53 -6.81 -2.87
C ARG A 34 4.08 -5.65 -2.00
N PHE A 35 2.96 -5.03 -2.35
CA PHE A 35 2.39 -3.92 -1.59
C PHE A 35 2.04 -4.34 -0.16
N ARG A 36 1.43 -5.52 0.01
CA ARG A 36 1.12 -6.08 1.31
C ARG A 36 2.38 -6.37 2.13
N SER A 37 3.44 -6.89 1.51
CA SER A 37 4.72 -7.09 2.19
C SER A 37 5.28 -5.78 2.76
N VAL A 38 5.18 -4.65 2.05
CA VAL A 38 5.61 -3.34 2.57
C VAL A 38 4.68 -2.86 3.70
N CYS A 39 3.36 -3.00 3.51
CA CYS A 39 2.36 -2.63 4.50
C CYS A 39 2.53 -3.37 5.84
N GLU A 40 2.94 -4.64 5.79
CA GLU A 40 3.09 -5.50 6.97
C GLU A 40 4.51 -5.44 7.56
N ALA A 41 5.53 -5.67 6.73
CA ALA A 41 6.91 -5.82 7.20
C ALA A 41 7.61 -4.48 7.46
N ARG A 42 7.18 -3.40 6.78
CA ARG A 42 7.82 -2.07 6.84
C ARG A 42 6.85 -0.99 7.27
N ALA A 43 5.97 -1.34 8.21
CA ALA A 43 4.86 -0.48 8.63
C ALA A 43 5.28 0.88 9.23
N GLY A 44 6.51 1.04 9.67
CA GLY A 44 7.05 2.31 10.18
C GLY A 44 7.54 3.26 9.09
N SER A 45 7.70 2.78 7.85
CA SER A 45 8.20 3.58 6.73
C SER A 45 7.14 4.57 6.21
N GLY A 46 7.59 5.67 5.62
CA GLY A 46 6.70 6.64 4.96
C GLY A 46 5.96 6.06 3.74
N ALA A 47 6.50 4.98 3.16
CA ALA A 47 5.89 4.26 2.03
C ALA A 47 4.81 3.24 2.45
N ALA A 48 4.74 2.87 3.73
CA ALA A 48 3.77 1.91 4.24
C ALA A 48 2.29 2.26 3.98
N PRO A 49 1.80 3.48 4.31
CA PRO A 49 0.41 3.84 4.03
C PRO A 49 0.09 3.79 2.53
N GLU A 50 1.04 4.17 1.68
CA GLU A 50 0.86 4.06 0.24
C GLU A 50 0.74 2.60 -0.21
N ALA A 51 1.62 1.74 0.31
CA ALA A 51 1.61 0.33 -0.03
C ALA A 51 0.31 -0.35 0.43
N CYS A 52 -0.19 -0.05 1.64
CA CYS A 52 -1.47 -0.58 2.12
C CYS A 52 -2.64 -0.18 1.20
N TYR A 53 -2.65 1.07 0.71
CA TYR A 53 -3.65 1.54 -0.25
C TYR A 53 -3.60 0.75 -1.55
N TRP A 54 -2.41 0.66 -2.16
CA TRP A 54 -2.25 -0.04 -3.44
C TRP A 54 -2.45 -1.55 -3.32
N ALA A 55 -2.21 -2.16 -2.16
CA ALA A 55 -2.55 -3.56 -1.91
C ALA A 55 -4.06 -3.80 -2.06
N GLY A 56 -4.89 -2.93 -1.46
CA GLY A 56 -6.34 -3.01 -1.62
C GLY A 56 -6.79 -2.81 -3.07
N VAL A 57 -6.22 -1.81 -3.77
CA VAL A 57 -6.53 -1.54 -5.19
C VAL A 57 -6.13 -2.70 -6.09
N ALA A 58 -4.96 -3.29 -5.87
CA ALA A 58 -4.46 -4.43 -6.61
C ALA A 58 -5.35 -5.67 -6.39
N ALA A 59 -5.73 -5.95 -5.15
CA ALA A 59 -6.67 -7.05 -4.84
C ALA A 59 -8.04 -6.84 -5.51
N TYR A 60 -8.58 -5.61 -5.47
CA TYR A 60 -9.81 -5.27 -6.20
C TYR A 60 -9.68 -5.50 -7.71
N LYS A 61 -8.56 -5.07 -8.31
CA LYS A 61 -8.31 -5.27 -9.75
C LYS A 61 -8.12 -6.75 -10.11
N ALA A 62 -7.61 -7.57 -9.20
CA ALA A 62 -7.41 -9.00 -9.41
C ALA A 62 -8.73 -9.79 -9.29
N GLY A 63 -9.56 -9.49 -8.29
CA GLY A 63 -10.78 -10.25 -7.98
C GLY A 63 -12.10 -9.61 -8.40
N ASN A 64 -12.07 -8.34 -8.83
CA ASN A 64 -13.24 -7.50 -9.07
C ASN A 64 -14.22 -7.44 -7.87
N ASP A 65 -13.69 -7.65 -6.67
CA ASP A 65 -14.43 -7.66 -5.41
C ASP A 65 -14.06 -6.43 -4.57
N PRO A 66 -15.03 -5.67 -4.03
CA PRO A 66 -14.76 -4.45 -3.27
C PRO A 66 -14.35 -4.68 -1.80
N ALA A 67 -14.41 -5.90 -1.26
CA ALA A 67 -14.07 -6.17 0.13
C ALA A 67 -12.61 -5.81 0.50
N PRO A 68 -11.59 -6.08 -0.34
CA PRO A 68 -10.22 -5.65 -0.11
C PRO A 68 -10.06 -4.13 0.00
N LEU A 69 -10.85 -3.34 -0.74
CA LEU A 69 -10.83 -1.89 -0.62
C LEU A 69 -11.34 -1.45 0.75
N LYS A 70 -12.45 -2.03 1.21
CA LYS A 70 -13.00 -1.77 2.55
C LYS A 70 -12.02 -2.17 3.66
N ALA A 71 -11.35 -3.31 3.50
CA ALA A 71 -10.32 -3.76 4.44
C ALA A 71 -9.11 -2.81 4.46
N ALA A 72 -8.63 -2.37 3.29
CA ALA A 72 -7.54 -1.41 3.19
C ALA A 72 -7.90 -0.05 3.80
N ALA A 73 -9.13 0.44 3.57
CA ALA A 73 -9.62 1.68 4.20
C ALA A 73 -9.64 1.60 5.72
N LYS A 74 -10.16 0.50 6.28
CA LYS A 74 -10.15 0.27 7.74
C LYS A 74 -8.72 0.19 8.30
N LEU A 75 -7.83 -0.51 7.61
CA LEU A 75 -6.42 -0.61 8.01
C LEU A 75 -5.74 0.76 8.00
N LEU A 76 -5.92 1.55 6.93
CA LEU A 76 -5.36 2.88 6.81
C LEU A 76 -5.90 3.83 7.86
N LYS A 77 -7.20 3.81 8.11
CA LYS A 77 -7.85 4.62 9.15
C LYS A 77 -7.35 4.28 10.56
N GLY A 78 -7.10 2.99 10.82
CA GLY A 78 -6.60 2.53 12.13
C GLY A 78 -5.10 2.77 12.34
N ARG A 79 -4.28 2.52 11.31
CA ARG A 79 -2.81 2.51 11.43
C ARG A 79 -2.14 3.80 10.97
N TYR A 80 -2.77 4.53 10.06
CA TYR A 80 -2.25 5.76 9.45
C TYR A 80 -3.33 6.86 9.33
N PRO A 81 -4.01 7.23 10.42
CA PRO A 81 -5.18 8.13 10.38
C PRO A 81 -4.90 9.48 9.69
N ASP A 82 -3.71 10.05 9.91
CA ASP A 82 -3.31 11.35 9.37
C ASP A 82 -2.75 11.30 7.94
N SER A 83 -2.56 10.11 7.36
CA SER A 83 -1.97 9.95 6.03
C SER A 83 -2.92 10.41 4.92
N GLU A 84 -2.36 10.95 3.82
CA GLU A 84 -3.14 11.27 2.62
C GLU A 84 -3.84 10.02 2.07
N TRP A 85 -3.20 8.85 2.17
CA TRP A 85 -3.74 7.57 1.71
C TRP A 85 -4.96 7.12 2.50
N SER A 86 -5.01 7.41 3.80
CA SER A 86 -6.21 7.22 4.62
C SER A 86 -7.38 8.07 4.10
N ARG A 87 -7.15 9.36 3.85
CA ARG A 87 -8.19 10.24 3.27
C ARG A 87 -8.68 9.76 1.90
N LYS A 88 -7.75 9.30 1.05
CA LYS A 88 -8.10 8.73 -0.27
C LYS A 88 -8.90 7.44 -0.14
N ALA A 89 -8.57 6.59 0.83
CA ALA A 89 -9.27 5.33 1.06
C ALA A 89 -10.63 5.50 1.73
N SER A 90 -10.88 6.62 2.40
CA SER A 90 -12.17 6.91 3.06
C SER A 90 -13.37 6.80 2.11
N VAL A 91 -13.18 7.01 0.81
CA VAL A 91 -14.26 6.86 -0.19
C VAL A 91 -14.72 5.41 -0.37
N TRP A 92 -13.93 4.43 0.07
CA TRP A 92 -14.26 3.01 -0.01
C TRP A 92 -15.04 2.50 1.22
N ASP A 93 -15.04 3.26 2.32
CA ASP A 93 -15.76 2.92 3.56
C ASP A 93 -17.28 3.13 3.44
N HIS A 94 -17.74 3.76 2.35
CA HIS A 94 -19.14 4.16 2.14
C HIS A 94 -20.07 3.03 1.63
#